data_AF-A0A842NM66-F1
#
_entry.id   AF-A0A842NM66-F1
#
_cell.length_a   1.000
_cell.length_b   1.000
_cell.length_c   1.000
_cell.angle_alpha   90.00
_cell.angle_beta   90.00
_cell.angle_gamma   90.00
#
_symmetry.space_group_name_H-M   'P 1'
#
loop_
_entity.id
_entity.type
_entity.pdbx_description
1 polymer ?
#
loop_
_entity_poly.entity_id
_entity_poly.type
_entity_poly.pdbx_seq_one_letter_code
_entity_poly.pdbx_strand_id
1 'polypeptide(L)'
;MDTNGNLILKLPRESFDAQSDGKDNTFIILISKENNEPDDFAEVEYEEIATSSDYRTIRIPLEEGDKWVEVIGTYVIPEFGSIVIIILVVAISSAIIISKSRFSVRYN
;
A
#
# COMPACT_ATOMS: atom_id res chain seq x y z
N MET A 1 -2.84 -13.55 27.81
CA MET A 1 -2.13 -12.39 27.24
C MET A 1 -3.17 -11.30 27.16
N ASP A 2 -3.11 -10.35 28.09
CA ASP A 2 -3.99 -9.19 28.07
C ASP A 2 -3.51 -8.30 26.93
N THR A 3 -4.27 -8.22 25.85
CA THR A 3 -3.96 -7.30 24.76
C THR A 3 -4.26 -5.88 25.23
N ASN A 4 -3.31 -4.96 25.05
CA ASN A 4 -3.47 -3.56 25.48
C ASN A 4 -4.31 -2.75 24.48
N GLY A 5 -4.83 -3.41 23.45
CA GLY A 5 -5.68 -2.84 22.44
C GLY A 5 -5.71 -3.73 21.20
N ASN A 6 -6.54 -3.36 20.23
CA ASN A 6 -6.57 -4.00 18.93
C ASN A 6 -6.64 -2.91 17.86
N LEU A 7 -5.83 -3.05 16.81
CA LEU A 7 -5.97 -2.27 15.58
C LEU A 7 -6.87 -3.04 14.62
N ILE A 8 -7.99 -2.44 14.22
CA ILE A 8 -8.91 -3.05 13.26
C ILE A 8 -8.81 -2.27 11.94
N LEU A 9 -8.39 -2.96 10.89
CA LEU A 9 -8.20 -2.39 9.55
C LEU A 9 -9.19 -3.02 8.59
N LYS A 10 -10.01 -2.17 7.95
CA LYS A 10 -10.87 -2.58 6.83
C LYS A 10 -10.17 -2.19 5.53
N LEU A 11 -9.63 -3.19 4.85
CA LEU A 11 -8.81 -3.06 3.65
C LEU A 11 -9.67 -3.31 2.41
N PRO A 12 -9.82 -2.34 1.51
CA PRO A 12 -10.55 -2.54 0.25
C PRO A 12 -9.70 -3.32 -0.75
N ARG A 13 -10.21 -4.45 -1.26
CA ARG A 13 -9.43 -5.39 -2.10
C ARG A 13 -9.04 -4.81 -3.46
N GLU A 14 -9.78 -3.79 -3.90
CA GLU A 14 -9.48 -3.03 -5.12
C GLU A 14 -8.20 -2.20 -5.02
N SER A 15 -7.79 -1.81 -3.81
CA SER A 15 -6.64 -0.93 -3.59
C SER A 15 -5.54 -1.58 -2.75
N PHE A 16 -5.84 -2.56 -1.91
CA PHE A 16 -4.83 -3.25 -1.11
C PHE A 16 -5.28 -4.67 -0.81
N ASP A 17 -4.51 -5.66 -1.25
CA ASP A 17 -4.80 -7.08 -0.97
C ASP A 17 -3.53 -7.94 -0.95
N ALA A 18 -3.67 -9.12 -0.37
CA ALA A 18 -2.72 -10.22 -0.45
C ALA A 18 -3.38 -11.38 -1.21
N GLN A 19 -2.92 -11.60 -2.44
CA GLN A 19 -3.43 -12.62 -3.35
C GLN A 19 -2.30 -13.27 -4.14
N SER A 20 -2.38 -14.59 -4.37
CA SER A 20 -1.55 -15.34 -5.32
C SER A 20 -2.45 -16.18 -6.22
N ASP A 21 -2.23 -16.14 -7.54
CA ASP A 21 -2.97 -16.96 -8.52
C ASP A 21 -4.51 -16.85 -8.41
N GLY A 22 -5.01 -15.66 -8.10
CA GLY A 22 -6.45 -15.42 -7.94
C GLY A 22 -7.04 -15.93 -6.62
N LYS A 23 -6.21 -16.40 -5.68
CA LYS A 23 -6.62 -16.88 -4.37
C LYS A 23 -6.05 -16.02 -3.25
N ASP A 24 -6.86 -15.82 -2.23
CA ASP A 24 -6.52 -15.05 -1.04
C ASP A 24 -5.27 -15.64 -0.39
N ASN A 25 -4.29 -14.78 -0.14
CA ASN A 25 -3.07 -15.08 0.58
C ASN A 25 -3.05 -14.31 1.90
N THR A 26 -2.11 -14.65 2.77
CA THR A 26 -1.93 -13.98 4.06
C THR A 26 -1.21 -12.65 3.89
N PHE A 27 -1.64 -11.64 4.66
CA PHE A 27 -0.84 -10.43 4.86
C PHE A 27 0.36 -10.76 5.73
N ILE A 28 1.43 -9.98 5.60
CA ILE A 28 2.55 -10.01 6.54
C ILE A 28 2.42 -8.77 7.42
N ILE A 29 2.34 -8.97 8.72
CA ILE A 29 2.16 -7.88 9.70
C ILE A 29 3.43 -7.78 10.53
N LEU A 30 4.08 -6.63 10.46
CA LEU A 30 5.29 -6.34 11.22
C LEU A 30 5.02 -5.26 12.24
N ILE A 31 5.51 -5.44 13.47
CA ILE A 31 5.40 -4.46 14.55
C ILE A 31 6.78 -4.13 15.12
N SER A 32 7.02 -2.85 15.39
CA SER A 32 8.22 -2.38 16.11
C SER A 32 7.86 -1.52 17.32
N LYS A 33 8.63 -1.69 18.41
CA LYS A 33 8.57 -0.89 19.64
C LYS A 33 9.63 0.23 19.71
N GLU A 34 10.65 0.17 18.86
CA GLU A 34 11.76 1.11 18.85
C GLU A 34 11.65 2.10 17.69
N ASN A 35 12.43 1.89 16.64
CA ASN A 35 12.56 2.79 15.51
C ASN A 35 11.94 2.17 14.25
N ASN A 36 11.87 2.97 13.20
CA ASN A 36 11.41 2.53 11.89
C ASN A 36 12.58 1.94 11.06
N GLU A 37 13.44 1.15 11.70
CA GLU A 37 14.53 0.43 11.05
C GLU A 37 14.12 -1.02 10.79
N PRO A 38 14.49 -1.61 9.64
CA PRO A 38 13.98 -2.92 9.22
C PRO A 38 14.33 -4.06 10.20
N ASP A 39 15.42 -3.94 10.96
CA ASP A 39 15.85 -4.95 11.92
C ASP A 39 15.06 -4.91 13.25
N ASP A 40 14.32 -3.81 13.51
CA ASP A 40 13.56 -3.60 14.74
C ASP A 40 12.11 -4.15 14.66
N PHE A 41 11.76 -4.76 13.52
CA PHE A 41 10.43 -5.28 13.27
C PHE A 41 10.33 -6.77 13.60
N ALA A 42 9.24 -7.14 14.28
CA ALA A 42 8.85 -8.53 14.51
C ALA A 42 7.55 -8.84 13.78
N GLU A 43 7.49 -10.00 13.12
CA GLU A 43 6.26 -10.49 12.51
C GLU A 43 5.29 -10.97 13.61
N VAL A 44 4.03 -10.57 13.49
CA VAL A 44 2.96 -10.95 14.42
C VAL A 44 1.77 -11.56 13.70
N GLU A 45 1.05 -12.42 14.40
CA GLU A 45 -0.20 -12.98 13.87
C GLU A 45 -1.33 -11.94 13.95
N TYR A 46 -2.24 -12.02 12.97
CA TYR A 46 -3.46 -11.23 12.93
C TYR A 46 -4.68 -12.13 12.80
N GLU A 47 -5.82 -11.62 13.25
CA GLU A 47 -7.10 -12.29 13.11
C GLU A 47 -7.88 -11.67 11.95
N GLU A 48 -8.35 -12.49 11.01
CA GLU A 48 -9.27 -12.04 9.98
C GLU A 48 -10.71 -12.13 10.50
N ILE A 49 -11.36 -10.99 10.69
CA ILE A 49 -12.66 -10.90 11.35
C ILE A 49 -13.84 -10.78 10.38
N ALA A 50 -13.59 -10.35 9.14
CA ALA A 50 -14.60 -10.30 8.09
C ALA A 50 -13.96 -10.25 6.70
N THR A 51 -14.44 -11.11 5.79
CA THR A 51 -13.95 -11.17 4.40
C THR A 51 -15.11 -11.19 3.43
N SER A 52 -14.96 -10.43 2.36
CA SER A 52 -15.92 -10.34 1.26
C SER A 52 -15.20 -10.22 -0.08
N SER A 53 -15.96 -10.07 -1.16
CA SER A 53 -15.41 -9.78 -2.49
C SER A 53 -14.77 -8.39 -2.56
N ASP A 54 -15.23 -7.45 -1.73
CA ASP A 54 -14.89 -6.03 -1.87
C ASP A 54 -13.86 -5.57 -0.81
N TYR A 55 -13.82 -6.24 0.33
CA TYR A 55 -12.94 -5.88 1.45
C TYR A 55 -12.51 -7.08 2.28
N ARG A 56 -11.39 -6.92 3.00
CA ARG A 56 -10.94 -7.79 4.09
C ARG A 56 -10.75 -6.95 5.34
N THR A 57 -11.21 -7.45 6.47
CA THR A 57 -11.07 -6.78 7.76
C THR A 57 -10.18 -7.63 8.66
N ILE A 58 -9.03 -7.08 9.02
CA ILE A 58 -8.05 -7.72 9.89
C ILE A 58 -7.99 -7.01 11.23
N ARG A 59 -7.73 -7.78 12.27
CA ARG A 59 -7.51 -7.32 13.64
C ARG A 59 -6.09 -7.72 14.05
N ILE A 60 -5.31 -6.73 14.43
CA ILE A 60 -3.95 -6.90 14.89
C ILE A 60 -3.94 -6.60 16.40
N PRO A 61 -3.62 -7.57 17.27
CA PRO A 61 -3.49 -7.32 18.70
C PRO A 61 -2.27 -6.43 18.94
N LEU A 62 -2.44 -5.41 19.79
CA LEU A 62 -1.36 -4.51 20.17
C LEU A 62 -0.91 -4.77 21.61
N GLU A 63 0.38 -4.65 21.82
CA GLU A 63 1.03 -4.70 23.13
C GLU A 63 1.44 -3.31 23.61
N GLU A 64 1.85 -3.22 24.88
CA GLU A 64 2.42 -1.98 25.39
C GLU A 64 3.76 -1.70 24.69
N GLY A 65 3.91 -0.45 24.24
CA GLY A 65 5.12 0.02 23.59
C GLY A 65 5.17 -0.17 22.07
N ASP A 66 4.15 -0.77 21.45
CA ASP A 66 4.04 -0.82 19.98
C ASP A 66 3.92 0.59 19.41
N LYS A 67 4.80 0.93 18.46
CA LYS A 67 4.86 2.27 17.85
C LYS A 67 4.60 2.25 16.35
N TRP A 68 5.12 1.23 15.67
CA TRP A 68 5.04 1.10 14.22
C TRP A 68 4.34 -0.20 13.87
N VAL A 69 3.42 -0.14 12.91
CA VAL A 69 2.73 -1.30 12.35
C VAL A 69 2.84 -1.20 10.83
N GLU A 70 3.47 -2.19 10.22
CA GLU A 70 3.51 -2.34 8.78
C GLU A 70 2.64 -3.51 8.34
N VAL A 71 1.79 -3.25 7.35
CA VAL A 71 0.92 -4.24 6.74
C VAL A 71 1.37 -4.41 5.30
N ILE A 72 1.84 -5.60 4.96
CA ILE A 72 2.40 -5.91 3.65
C ILE A 72 1.45 -6.87 2.92
N GLY A 73 1.00 -6.45 1.74
CA GLY A 73 0.21 -7.24 0.81
C GLY A 73 1.01 -7.64 -0.43
N THR A 74 0.38 -8.34 -1.37
CA THR A 74 1.00 -8.65 -2.67
C THR A 74 0.78 -7.55 -3.69
N TYR A 75 -0.21 -6.68 -3.46
CA TYR A 75 -0.53 -5.58 -4.35
C TYR A 75 -1.08 -4.37 -3.60
N VAL A 76 -0.70 -3.17 -4.07
CA VAL A 76 -1.20 -1.89 -3.60
C VAL A 76 -1.46 -0.95 -4.78
N ILE A 77 -2.69 -0.45 -4.89
CA ILE A 77 -3.05 0.73 -5.68
C ILE A 77 -3.15 1.90 -4.72
N PRO A 78 -2.26 2.90 -4.86
CA PRO A 78 -2.42 4.14 -4.13
C PRO A 78 -3.74 4.84 -4.49
N GLU A 79 -4.44 5.38 -3.49
CA GLU A 79 -5.74 6.06 -3.62
C GLU A 79 -5.66 7.45 -4.30
N PHE A 80 -4.70 7.68 -5.20
CA PHE A 80 -4.56 8.97 -5.87
C PHE A 80 -5.67 9.26 -6.92
N GLY A 81 -6.68 8.38 -7.02
CA GLY A 81 -7.84 8.52 -7.90
C GLY A 81 -7.44 8.84 -9.34
N SER A 82 -8.23 9.67 -10.02
CA SER A 82 -7.96 10.09 -11.39
C SER A 82 -6.80 11.11 -11.51
N ILE A 83 -6.26 11.62 -10.40
CA ILE A 83 -5.22 12.66 -10.41
C ILE A 83 -3.94 12.12 -11.04
N VAL A 84 -3.56 10.86 -10.79
CA VAL A 84 -2.38 10.24 -11.42
C VAL A 84 -2.52 10.19 -12.94
N ILE A 85 -3.71 9.90 -13.44
CA ILE A 85 -3.97 9.86 -14.88
C ILE A 85 -3.82 11.26 -15.48
N ILE A 86 -4.36 12.29 -14.82
CA ILE A 86 -4.22 13.67 -15.27
C ILE A 86 -2.74 14.08 -15.31
N ILE A 87 -1.98 13.79 -14.25
CA ILE A 87 -0.54 14.09 -14.18
C ILE A 87 0.20 13.35 -15.30
N LEU A 88 -0.10 12.08 -15.52
CA LEU A 88 0.50 11.26 -16.58
C LEU A 88 0.21 11.84 -17.97
N VAL A 89 -1.04 12.22 -18.25
CA VAL A 89 -1.45 12.83 -19.52
C VAL A 89 -0.72 14.17 -19.74
N VAL A 90 -0.65 15.02 -18.71
CA VAL A 90 0.05 16.31 -18.78
C VAL A 90 1.55 16.11 -19.03
N ALA A 91 2.17 15.14 -18.36
CA ALA A 91 3.59 14.83 -18.52
C ALA A 91 3.91 14.32 -19.93
N ILE A 92 3.15 13.34 -20.44
CA ILE A 92 3.32 12.80 -21.79
C ILE A 92 3.11 13.89 -22.85
N SER A 93 2.05 14.68 -22.72
CA SER A 93 1.75 15.78 -23.65
C SER A 93 2.88 16.81 -23.69
N SER A 94 3.39 17.19 -22.50
CA SER A 94 4.53 18.12 -22.38
C SER A 94 5.79 17.55 -23.02
N ALA A 95 6.10 16.28 -22.77
CA ALA A 95 7.26 15.61 -23.34
C ALA A 95 7.22 15.58 -24.87
N ILE A 96 6.05 15.29 -25.47
CA ILE A 96 5.87 15.27 -26.93
C ILE A 96 6.10 16.68 -27.52
N ILE A 97 5.50 17.71 -26.92
CA ILE A 97 5.63 19.10 -27.40
C ILE A 97 7.09 19.55 -27.37
N ILE A 98 7.80 19.30 -26.27
CA ILE A 98 9.22 19.65 -26.10
C ILE A 98 10.11 18.84 -27.06
N SER A 99 9.82 17.56 -27.26
CA SER A 99 10.57 16.71 -28.18
C SER A 99 10.45 17.21 -29.63
N LYS A 100 9.24 17.60 -30.05
CA LYS A 100 9.01 18.16 -31.39
C LYS A 100 9.63 19.55 -31.57
N SER A 101 9.64 20.40 -30.54
CA SER A 101 10.24 21.74 -30.64
C SER A 101 11.76 21.71 -30.82
N ARG A 102 12.46 20.74 -30.22
CA ARG A 102 13.91 20.53 -30.40
C ARG A 102 14.32 20.15 -31.82
N PHE A 103 13.43 19.50 -32.59
CA PHE A 103 13.71 19.06 -33.97
C PHE A 103 13.48 20.16 -35.02
N SER A 104 12.73 21.22 -34.69
CA SER A 104 12.44 22.32 -35.62
C SER A 104 13.48 23.45 -35.61
N VAL A 105 14.45 23.43 -34.69
CA VAL A 105 15.50 24.47 -34.58
C VAL A 105 16.77 24.02 -35.30
N ARG A 106 16.69 23.72 -36.60
CA ARG A 106 17.81 23.68 -37.56
C ARG A 106 17.28 23.76 -38.99
N TYR A 107 16.94 24.96 -39.44
CA TYR A 107 16.98 25.34 -40.85
C TYR A 107 17.05 26.87 -40.94
N ASN A 108 18.25 27.41 -40.80
CA ASN A 108 18.77 28.59 -41.52
C ASN A 108 20.28 28.68 -41.29
#